data_AF-A0A7C5ABW7-F1
#
_entry.id   AF-A0A7C5ABW7-F1
#
_cell.length_a   1.000
_cell.length_b   1.000
_cell.length_c   1.000
_cell.angle_alpha   90.00
_cell.angle_beta   90.00
_cell.angle_gamma   90.00
#
_symmetry.space_group_name_H-M   'P 1'
#
loop_
_entity.id
_entity.type
_entity.pdbx_description
1 polymer ?
#
loop_
_entity_poly.entity_id
_entity_poly.type
_entity_poly.pdbx_seq_one_letter_code
_entity_poly.pdbx_strand_id
1 'polypeptide(L)'
;MQIEKVFLIPLAPETQRRLYELGLIDMDRALHGQGYLERRFPAHSDEAKAFEESLNAQGVDYWVRDERHFTRKELRSARALHLDSFHQRPEKALPTLSTEWDWSEACTECMRVPSQVGVLEVRAEQTGGRNLIRGRRGEILVTEKIARRMIADGISGCLLQEVRVESETTAPSPPYYQVVPTHTLPQLASPPTRFGVTDDFCHRCGLGGLFLESMLYLSCDDRELQDINVTRELFGEGAQLSPEVILSPRFYNLLVSCGVQLDEPEPVLFV
;
A
#
# COMPACT_ATOMS: atom_id res chain seq x y z
N MET A 1 -11.46 -14.63 9.63
CA MET A 1 -11.43 -13.50 8.69
C MET A 1 -12.86 -13.05 8.43
N GLN A 2 -13.14 -11.77 8.67
CA GLN A 2 -14.37 -11.13 8.23
C GLN A 2 -14.05 -10.36 6.95
N ILE A 3 -14.89 -10.48 5.92
CA ILE A 3 -14.75 -9.73 4.66
C ILE A 3 -15.95 -8.78 4.56
N GLU A 4 -15.68 -7.53 4.21
CA GLU A 4 -16.70 -6.52 3.94
C GLU A 4 -16.59 -6.06 2.50
N LYS A 5 -17.72 -5.89 1.82
CA LYS A 5 -17.79 -5.12 0.57
C LYS A 5 -17.92 -3.64 0.94
N VAL A 6 -16.99 -2.84 0.44
CA VAL A 6 -16.95 -1.39 0.65
C VAL A 6 -17.26 -0.70 -0.67
N PHE A 7 -18.38 0.00 -0.72
CA PHE A 7 -18.79 0.83 -1.84
C PHE A 7 -18.33 2.26 -1.59
N LEU A 8 -17.59 2.81 -2.56
CA LEU A 8 -17.14 4.20 -2.60
C LEU A 8 -17.91 4.91 -3.71
N ILE A 9 -18.70 5.91 -3.34
CA ILE A 9 -19.58 6.61 -4.28
C ILE A 9 -19.12 8.07 -4.39
N PRO A 10 -18.75 8.57 -5.58
CA PRO A 10 -18.25 9.93 -5.73
C PRO A 10 -19.26 10.99 -5.27
N LEU A 11 -18.81 11.92 -4.43
CA LEU A 11 -19.60 12.99 -3.84
C LEU A 11 -19.62 14.24 -4.74
N ALA A 12 -19.87 14.08 -6.05
CA ALA A 12 -20.29 15.26 -6.80
C ALA A 12 -21.56 15.82 -6.13
N PRO A 13 -21.72 17.15 -5.94
CA PRO A 13 -22.85 17.72 -5.21
C PRO A 13 -24.22 17.25 -5.75
N GLU A 14 -24.30 17.01 -7.06
CA GLU A 14 -25.48 16.49 -7.74
C GLU A 14 -25.75 15.02 -7.39
N THR A 15 -24.71 14.18 -7.35
CA THR A 15 -24.80 12.77 -6.92
C THR A 15 -25.22 12.66 -5.45
N GLN A 16 -24.69 13.50 -4.56
CA GLN A 16 -25.10 13.55 -3.15
C GLN A 16 -26.59 13.84 -2.98
N ARG A 17 -27.07 14.89 -3.64
CA ARG A 17 -28.48 15.29 -3.58
C ARG A 17 -29.39 14.18 -4.08
N ARG A 18 -29.02 13.57 -5.21
CA ARG A 18 -29.77 12.46 -5.81
C ARG A 18 -29.82 11.24 -4.89
N LEU A 19 -28.69 10.86 -4.28
CA LEU A 19 -28.64 9.75 -3.34
C LEU A 19 -29.48 9.99 -2.07
N TYR A 20 -29.52 11.23 -1.59
CA TYR A 20 -30.36 11.63 -0.45
C TYR A 20 -31.85 11.57 -0.82
N GLU A 21 -32.23 12.10 -1.99
CA GLU A 21 -33.61 12.04 -2.50
C GLU A 21 -34.09 10.60 -2.71
N LEU A 22 -33.18 9.68 -3.03
CA LEU A 22 -33.44 8.25 -3.15
C LEU A 22 -33.47 7.51 -1.80
N GLY A 23 -33.20 8.19 -0.68
CA GLY A 23 -33.16 7.58 0.66
C GLY A 23 -32.00 6.60 0.88
N LEU A 24 -31.01 6.60 -0.02
CA LEU A 24 -29.86 5.70 0.06
C LEU A 24 -28.81 6.19 1.07
N ILE A 25 -28.85 7.50 1.39
CA ILE A 25 -27.84 8.15 2.22
C ILE A 25 -28.49 9.13 3.20
N ASP A 26 -27.81 9.31 4.34
CA ASP A 26 -28.13 10.35 5.32
C ASP A 26 -27.08 11.47 5.17
N MET A 27 -27.56 12.69 4.90
CA MET A 27 -26.71 13.85 4.61
C MET A 27 -25.83 14.23 5.81
N ASP A 28 -26.28 13.97 7.04
CA ASP A 28 -25.52 14.31 8.25
C ASP A 28 -24.30 13.40 8.46
N ARG A 29 -24.23 12.26 7.76
CA ARG A 29 -23.11 11.30 7.81
C ARG A 29 -22.19 11.34 6.59
N ALA A 30 -22.51 12.12 5.56
CA ALA A 30 -21.82 12.12 4.27
C ALA A 30 -20.54 13.00 4.24
N LEU A 31 -20.23 13.72 5.32
CA LEU A 31 -19.17 14.74 5.35
C LEU A 31 -17.91 14.24 6.07
N HIS A 32 -17.30 13.17 5.58
CA HIS A 32 -15.92 12.83 5.95
C HIS A 32 -14.97 12.95 4.75
N GLY A 33 -14.62 14.20 4.42
CA GLY A 33 -13.29 14.62 3.95
C GLY A 33 -12.67 14.01 2.68
N GLN A 34 -13.31 13.11 1.94
CA GLN A 34 -12.64 12.36 0.87
C GLN A 34 -13.26 12.46 -0.52
N GLY A 35 -14.34 13.22 -0.70
CA GLY A 35 -15.01 13.29 -2.02
C GLY A 35 -15.71 11.98 -2.42
N TYR A 36 -15.85 11.01 -1.48
CA TYR A 36 -16.60 9.77 -1.65
C TYR A 36 -17.49 9.50 -0.43
N LEU A 37 -18.68 8.93 -0.65
CA LEU A 37 -19.48 8.29 0.39
C LEU A 37 -19.04 6.83 0.50
N GLU A 38 -18.76 6.40 1.71
CA GLU A 38 -18.44 5.00 2.00
C GLU A 38 -19.66 4.26 2.58
N ARG A 39 -19.96 3.09 2.03
CA ARG A 39 -20.96 2.15 2.54
C ARG A 39 -20.37 0.75 2.64
N ARG A 40 -20.50 0.14 3.81
CA ARG A 40 -19.93 -1.17 4.13
C ARG A 40 -21.03 -2.18 4.35
N PHE A 41 -20.85 -3.38 3.80
CA PHE A 41 -21.74 -4.51 4.00
C PHE A 41 -20.92 -5.78 4.21
N PRO A 42 -21.42 -6.79 4.95
CA PRO A 42 -20.80 -8.11 4.95
C PRO A 42 -20.65 -8.63 3.52
N ALA A 43 -19.50 -9.20 3.17
CA ALA A 43 -19.28 -9.74 1.84
C ALA A 43 -20.31 -10.83 1.52
N HIS A 44 -20.78 -10.83 0.27
CA HIS A 44 -21.80 -11.77 -0.24
C HIS A 44 -23.17 -11.71 0.45
N SER A 45 -23.45 -10.64 1.22
CA SER A 45 -24.79 -10.42 1.78
C SER A 45 -25.80 -10.01 0.72
N ASP A 46 -27.08 -10.37 0.94
CA ASP A 46 -28.18 -9.95 0.08
C ASP A 46 -28.34 -8.42 0.10
N GLU A 47 -28.02 -7.78 1.23
CA GLU A 47 -28.02 -6.31 1.35
C GLU A 47 -26.97 -5.66 0.45
N ALA A 48 -25.75 -6.20 0.39
CA ALA A 48 -24.71 -5.68 -0.51
C ALA A 48 -25.14 -5.78 -1.96
N LYS A 49 -25.75 -6.90 -2.35
CA LYS A 49 -26.24 -7.13 -3.71
C LYS A 49 -27.41 -6.19 -4.05
N ALA A 50 -28.38 -6.06 -3.16
CA ALA A 50 -29.51 -5.15 -3.35
C ALA A 50 -29.06 -3.68 -3.45
N PHE A 51 -28.07 -3.27 -2.66
CA PHE A 51 -27.49 -1.93 -2.75
C PHE A 51 -26.79 -1.71 -4.08
N GLU A 52 -25.98 -2.67 -4.52
CA GLU A 52 -25.30 -2.65 -5.83
C GLU A 52 -26.28 -2.56 -7.00
N GLU A 53 -27.34 -3.38 -6.99
CA GLU A 53 -28.41 -3.34 -7.99
C GLU A 53 -29.13 -1.99 -8.00
N SER A 54 -29.36 -1.39 -6.83
CA SER A 54 -29.98 -0.05 -6.73
C SER A 54 -29.08 1.06 -7.30
N LEU A 55 -27.77 1.02 -7.06
CA LEU A 55 -26.84 2.00 -7.65
C LEU A 55 -26.84 1.89 -9.18
N ASN A 56 -26.76 0.67 -9.70
CA ASN A 56 -26.79 0.39 -11.13
C ASN A 56 -28.10 0.81 -11.80
N ALA A 57 -29.25 0.50 -11.19
CA ALA A 57 -30.56 0.89 -11.70
C ALA A 57 -30.73 2.42 -11.79
N GLN A 58 -30.00 3.16 -10.95
CA GLN A 58 -30.01 4.62 -10.94
C GLN A 58 -28.90 5.23 -11.80
N GLY A 59 -28.03 4.42 -12.40
CA GLY A 59 -26.86 4.92 -13.15
C GLY A 59 -25.96 5.79 -12.26
N VAL A 60 -25.75 5.36 -11.02
CA VAL A 60 -24.79 5.99 -10.10
C VAL A 60 -23.47 5.27 -10.24
N ASP A 61 -22.41 6.00 -10.57
CA ASP A 61 -21.05 5.45 -10.59
C ASP A 61 -20.58 5.13 -9.17
N TYR A 62 -19.87 4.01 -9.01
CA TYR A 62 -19.28 3.61 -7.75
C TYR A 62 -18.02 2.78 -7.98
N TRP A 63 -17.17 2.71 -6.96
CA TRP A 63 -16.12 1.70 -6.85
C TRP A 63 -16.49 0.73 -5.74
N VAL A 64 -16.13 -0.55 -5.93
CA VAL A 64 -16.28 -1.57 -4.90
C VAL A 64 -14.92 -2.18 -4.62
N ARG A 65 -14.63 -2.40 -3.34
CA ARG A 65 -13.46 -3.18 -2.90
C ARG A 65 -13.85 -4.13 -1.78
N ASP A 66 -13.11 -5.23 -1.68
CA ASP A 66 -13.20 -6.13 -0.54
C ASP A 66 -12.22 -5.66 0.54
N GLU A 67 -12.71 -5.36 1.74
CA GLU A 67 -11.89 -5.06 2.91
C GLU A 67 -11.84 -6.30 3.81
N ARG A 68 -10.64 -6.76 4.16
CA ARG A 68 -10.44 -8.00 4.91
C ARG A 68 -9.94 -7.70 6.31
N HIS A 69 -10.70 -8.15 7.30
CA HIS A 69 -10.38 -7.96 8.71
C HIS A 69 -9.83 -9.25 9.29
N PHE A 70 -8.55 -9.20 9.63
CA PHE A 70 -7.83 -10.30 10.25
C PHE A 70 -7.68 -10.09 11.76
N THR A 71 -7.94 -11.15 12.51
CA THR A 71 -7.70 -11.16 13.95
C THR A 71 -6.20 -11.11 14.24
N ARG A 72 -5.83 -10.60 15.41
CA ARG A 72 -4.43 -10.66 15.89
C ARG A 72 -3.86 -12.09 15.89
N LYS A 73 -4.71 -13.10 16.12
CA LYS A 73 -4.30 -14.51 16.09
C LYS A 73 -3.91 -14.92 14.68
N GLU A 74 -4.74 -14.62 13.69
CA GLU A 74 -4.47 -14.91 12.27
C GLU A 74 -3.17 -14.26 11.81
N LEU A 75 -2.99 -12.96 12.08
CA LEU A 75 -1.77 -12.23 11.72
C LEU A 75 -0.51 -12.81 12.35
N ARG A 76 -0.57 -13.20 13.63
CA ARG A 76 0.57 -13.81 14.34
C ARG A 76 0.89 -15.22 13.86
N SER A 77 -0.10 -15.96 13.37
CA SER A 77 0.07 -17.32 12.85
C SER A 77 0.41 -17.37 11.37
N ALA A 78 0.29 -16.25 10.65
CA ALA A 78 0.62 -16.18 9.23
C ALA A 78 2.10 -16.49 9.03
N ARG A 79 2.44 -17.20 7.94
CA ARG A 79 3.84 -17.48 7.57
C ARG A 79 4.53 -16.24 7.02
N ALA A 80 3.77 -15.37 6.36
CA ALA A 80 4.19 -14.07 5.88
C ALA A 80 3.01 -13.11 5.85
N LEU A 81 3.29 -11.81 5.86
CA LEU A 81 2.32 -10.74 5.90
C LEU A 81 2.55 -9.77 4.75
N HIS A 82 1.51 -9.45 4.00
CA HIS A 82 1.48 -8.44 2.97
C HIS A 82 1.17 -7.08 3.61
N LEU A 83 1.95 -6.07 3.25
CA LEU A 83 1.65 -4.68 3.55
C LEU A 83 1.13 -3.98 2.30
N ASP A 84 -0.19 -3.87 2.22
CA ASP A 84 -0.86 -3.24 1.08
C ASP A 84 -0.34 -1.82 0.85
N SER A 85 0.14 -1.58 -0.36
CA SER A 85 0.66 -0.30 -0.84
C SER A 85 -0.44 0.75 -1.07
N PHE A 86 -1.69 0.34 -1.32
CA PHE A 86 -2.80 1.23 -1.68
C PHE A 86 -3.53 1.85 -0.49
N HIS A 87 -3.54 1.17 0.67
CA HIS A 87 -4.30 1.62 1.84
C HIS A 87 -3.55 2.64 2.70
N GLN A 88 -2.22 2.66 2.62
CA GLN A 88 -1.45 3.76 3.20
C GLN A 88 -1.54 4.94 2.25
N ARG A 89 -2.43 5.92 2.53
CA ARG A 89 -2.52 7.19 1.79
C ARG A 89 -1.10 7.71 1.61
N PRO A 90 -0.49 7.55 0.43
CA PRO A 90 0.93 7.76 0.37
C PRO A 90 1.10 9.26 0.47
N GLU A 91 1.83 9.67 1.50
CA GLU A 91 1.84 11.07 1.87
C GLU A 91 2.27 11.92 0.69
N LYS A 92 1.81 13.17 0.69
CA LYS A 92 2.10 14.12 -0.37
C LYS A 92 3.61 14.40 -0.34
N ALA A 93 4.33 13.61 -1.12
CA ALA A 93 5.74 13.64 -1.46
C ALA A 93 6.72 13.02 -0.44
N LEU A 94 7.40 11.98 -0.91
CA LEU A 94 8.86 11.76 -0.90
C LEU A 94 9.18 11.16 -2.28
N PRO A 95 10.37 11.35 -2.86
CA PRO A 95 11.57 12.12 -2.45
C PRO A 95 11.50 13.63 -2.73
N THR A 96 12.47 14.41 -2.23
CA THR A 96 12.73 15.79 -2.69
C THR A 96 13.46 15.81 -4.06
N LEU A 97 13.47 16.97 -4.73
CA LEU A 97 14.12 17.16 -6.04
C LEU A 97 15.65 16.96 -6.03
N SER A 98 16.27 17.00 -4.85
CA SER A 98 17.72 16.84 -4.66
C SER A 98 18.17 15.37 -4.58
N THR A 99 17.24 14.42 -4.41
CA THR A 99 17.60 13.00 -4.51
C THR A 99 18.07 12.71 -5.93
N GLU A 100 19.24 12.10 -6.08
CA GLU A 100 19.80 11.76 -7.39
C GLU A 100 19.19 10.45 -7.93
N TRP A 101 18.79 10.50 -9.19
CA TRP A 101 18.11 9.43 -9.90
C TRP A 101 18.83 9.10 -11.20
N ASP A 102 19.02 7.81 -11.47
CA ASP A 102 19.48 7.33 -12.77
C ASP A 102 18.28 7.04 -13.69
N TRP A 103 18.13 7.92 -14.68
CA TRP A 103 17.06 7.88 -15.67
C TRP A 103 17.41 7.05 -16.92
N SER A 104 18.60 6.48 -17.01
CA SER A 104 19.05 5.73 -18.20
C SER A 104 18.11 4.58 -18.58
N GLU A 105 17.54 3.91 -17.57
CA GLU A 105 16.61 2.78 -17.71
C GLU A 105 15.14 3.18 -17.49
N ALA A 106 14.85 4.48 -17.37
CA ALA A 106 13.48 4.96 -17.21
C ALA A 106 12.72 4.89 -18.54
N CYS A 107 11.47 4.42 -18.50
CA CYS A 107 10.61 4.48 -19.67
C CYS A 107 10.24 5.94 -19.93
N THR A 108 10.57 6.49 -21.10
CA THR A 108 10.30 7.92 -21.39
C THR A 108 8.83 8.26 -21.61
N GLU A 109 7.92 7.29 -21.53
CA GLU A 109 6.48 7.49 -21.74
C GLU A 109 5.74 7.51 -20.39
N CYS A 110 5.78 6.40 -19.64
CA CYS A 110 5.16 6.35 -18.32
C CYS A 110 6.04 6.93 -17.20
N MET A 111 7.25 7.38 -17.54
CA MET A 111 8.25 7.86 -16.58
C MET A 111 8.48 6.86 -15.44
N ARG A 112 8.53 5.55 -15.79
CA ARG A 112 8.83 4.46 -14.84
C ARG A 112 9.95 4.92 -13.92
N VAL A 113 9.72 4.77 -12.62
CA VAL A 113 10.57 5.36 -11.60
C VAL A 113 12.03 4.98 -11.87
N PRO A 114 12.92 5.98 -12.02
CA PRO A 114 14.34 5.76 -12.20
C PRO A 114 14.94 5.06 -10.99
N SER A 115 16.11 4.45 -11.14
CA SER A 115 16.82 3.87 -10.00
C SER A 115 17.36 5.00 -9.14
N GLN A 116 17.11 4.96 -7.82
CA GLN A 116 17.77 5.88 -6.90
C GLN A 116 19.27 5.56 -6.88
N VAL A 117 20.12 6.56 -7.11
CA VAL A 117 21.59 6.40 -7.07
C VAL A 117 22.26 7.23 -6.00
N GLY A 118 21.58 8.28 -5.51
CA GLY A 118 22.04 9.10 -4.40
C GLY A 118 21.41 8.75 -3.06
N VAL A 119 21.80 9.53 -2.05
CA VAL A 119 21.15 9.53 -0.73
C VAL A 119 19.72 10.01 -0.90
N LEU A 120 18.77 9.30 -0.26
CA LEU A 120 17.39 9.74 -0.23
C LEU A 120 17.27 11.00 0.63
N GLU A 121 16.66 12.04 0.07
CA GLU A 121 16.42 13.30 0.76
C GLU A 121 14.93 13.52 0.99
N VAL A 122 14.59 13.90 2.22
CA VAL A 122 13.21 14.03 2.72
C VAL A 122 13.08 15.29 3.56
N ARG A 123 11.92 15.93 3.59
CA ARG A 123 11.67 17.07 4.47
C ARG A 123 11.14 16.62 5.81
N ALA A 124 11.52 17.31 6.88
CA ALA A 124 11.10 17.01 8.25
C ALA A 124 9.58 16.92 8.39
N GLU A 125 8.83 17.81 7.72
CA GLU A 125 7.37 17.87 7.76
C GLU A 125 6.73 16.60 7.15
N GLN A 126 7.40 15.96 6.19
CA GLN A 126 6.95 14.71 5.55
C GLN A 126 7.16 13.50 6.49
N THR A 127 8.03 13.63 7.50
CA THR A 127 8.27 12.52 8.42
C THR A 127 7.24 12.49 9.55
N GLY A 128 6.80 13.66 10.02
CA GLY A 128 5.84 13.80 11.12
C GLY A 128 6.29 13.12 12.43
N GLY A 129 7.59 12.82 12.58
CA GLY A 129 8.15 12.11 13.73
C GLY A 129 7.72 10.64 13.88
N ARG A 130 7.20 10.01 12.83
CA ARG A 130 6.71 8.63 12.87
C ARG A 130 7.85 7.62 12.81
N ASN A 131 7.61 6.44 13.40
CA ASN A 131 8.60 5.37 13.42
C ASN A 131 8.75 4.64 12.08
N LEU A 132 7.71 4.63 11.25
CA LEU A 132 7.68 4.01 9.92
C LEU A 132 6.98 4.99 8.96
N ILE A 133 7.55 5.19 7.78
CA ILE A 133 6.99 6.00 6.71
C ILE A 133 7.05 5.16 5.42
N ARG A 134 5.97 5.19 4.63
CA ARG A 134 5.98 4.66 3.27
C ARG A 134 5.86 5.80 2.26
N GLY A 135 6.75 5.80 1.27
CA GLY A 135 6.74 6.72 0.15
C GLY A 135 5.84 6.24 -0.98
N ARG A 136 5.59 7.12 -1.96
CA ARG A 136 4.72 6.87 -3.12
C ARG A 136 5.31 5.89 -4.12
N ARG A 137 6.62 5.67 -4.10
CA ARG A 137 7.32 4.80 -5.05
C ARG A 137 7.82 3.53 -4.37
N GLY A 138 7.20 3.17 -3.25
CA GLY A 138 7.56 1.99 -2.47
C GLY A 138 8.72 2.22 -1.49
N GLU A 139 9.17 3.46 -1.28
CA GLU A 139 10.19 3.74 -0.27
C GLU A 139 9.67 3.36 1.13
N ILE A 140 10.54 2.76 1.96
CA ILE A 140 10.22 2.43 3.35
C ILE A 140 11.26 3.10 4.23
N LEU A 141 10.85 4.02 5.09
CA LEU A 141 11.75 4.70 6.02
C LEU A 141 11.43 4.30 7.45
N VAL A 142 12.48 4.08 8.22
CA VAL A 142 12.39 3.75 9.64
C VAL A 142 13.26 4.69 10.46
N THR A 143 12.87 4.97 11.69
CA THR A 143 13.73 5.72 12.61
C THR A 143 14.98 4.92 12.95
N GLU A 144 16.06 5.60 13.35
CA GLU A 144 17.31 4.98 13.81
C GLU A 144 17.08 3.91 14.89
N LYS A 145 16.10 4.11 15.78
CA LYS A 145 15.72 3.13 16.80
C LYS A 145 15.37 1.78 16.16
N ILE A 146 14.56 1.78 15.10
CA ILE A 146 14.16 0.57 14.39
C ILE A 146 15.35 0.04 13.58
N ALA A 147 16.09 0.89 12.88
CA ALA A 147 17.27 0.49 12.10
C ALA A 147 18.31 -0.25 12.96
N ARG A 148 18.64 0.29 14.14
CA ARG A 148 19.56 -0.36 15.11
C ARG A 148 19.02 -1.72 15.56
N ARG A 149 17.72 -1.82 15.78
CA ARG A 149 17.08 -3.10 16.12
C ARG A 149 17.10 -4.10 14.97
N MET A 150 16.90 -3.66 13.74
CA MET A 150 17.02 -4.51 12.56
C MET A 150 18.42 -5.11 12.46
N ILE A 151 19.46 -4.30 12.70
CA ILE A 151 20.86 -4.76 12.73
C ILE A 151 21.08 -5.75 13.87
N ALA A 152 20.64 -5.42 15.09
CA ALA A 152 20.83 -6.27 16.26
C ALA A 152 20.11 -7.62 16.16
N ASP A 153 18.89 -7.63 15.61
CA ASP A 153 18.07 -8.84 15.44
C ASP A 153 18.43 -9.61 14.15
N GLY A 154 19.35 -9.07 13.35
CA GLY A 154 19.81 -9.67 12.10
C GLY A 154 18.71 -9.82 11.06
N ILE A 155 17.88 -8.78 10.88
CA ILE A 155 16.78 -8.75 9.89
C ILE A 155 17.36 -8.84 8.47
N SER A 156 16.85 -9.77 7.67
CA SER A 156 17.36 -10.11 6.34
C SER A 156 16.49 -9.56 5.19
N GLY A 157 17.00 -9.65 3.96
CA GLY A 157 16.27 -9.24 2.75
C GLY A 157 16.23 -7.74 2.50
N CYS A 158 17.06 -6.96 3.19
CA CYS A 158 17.20 -5.52 2.96
C CYS A 158 18.61 -4.99 3.21
N LEU A 159 18.87 -3.79 2.68
CA LEU A 159 19.93 -2.89 3.10
C LEU A 159 19.34 -1.71 3.87
N LEU A 160 20.14 -1.12 4.75
CA LEU A 160 19.82 0.13 5.43
C LEU A 160 20.71 1.24 4.88
N GLN A 161 20.10 2.29 4.35
CA GLN A 161 20.79 3.46 3.83
C GLN A 161 20.39 4.69 4.64
N GLU A 162 21.34 5.61 4.87
CA GLU A 162 21.04 6.86 5.55
C GLU A 162 20.10 7.74 4.71
N VAL A 163 19.20 8.45 5.39
CA VAL A 163 18.29 9.42 4.78
C VAL A 163 18.68 10.79 5.26
N ARG A 164 18.84 11.74 4.34
CA ARG A 164 19.03 13.15 4.69
C ARG A 164 17.67 13.78 4.96
N VAL A 165 17.47 14.24 6.18
CA VAL A 165 16.28 15.01 6.54
C VAL A 165 16.60 16.49 6.45
N GLU A 166 16.03 17.17 5.47
CA GLU A 166 16.03 18.63 5.37
C GLU A 166 15.04 19.19 6.40
N SER A 167 15.49 20.11 7.25
CA SER A 167 14.61 20.82 8.20
C SER A 167 14.82 22.31 8.03
N GLU A 168 13.73 23.05 7.77
CA GLU A 168 13.73 24.52 7.85
C GLU A 168 13.69 24.99 9.33
N THR A 169 13.43 24.08 10.26
CA THR A 169 13.35 24.37 11.70
C THR A 169 14.62 23.92 12.44
N THR A 170 14.93 24.59 13.55
CA THR A 170 16.08 24.26 14.43
C THR A 170 15.87 23.00 15.27
N ALA A 171 14.68 22.38 15.23
CA ALA A 171 14.40 21.16 15.97
C ALA A 171 15.03 19.95 15.25
N PRO A 172 15.88 19.16 15.92
CA PRO A 172 16.45 17.98 15.30
C PRO A 172 15.35 16.95 15.04
N SER A 173 15.17 16.59 13.76
CA SER A 173 14.39 15.40 13.40
C SER A 173 15.20 14.14 13.77
N PRO A 174 14.54 13.04 14.18
CA PRO A 174 15.25 11.79 14.40
C PRO A 174 15.91 11.35 13.08
N PRO A 175 17.12 10.78 13.12
CA PRO A 175 17.71 10.20 11.92
C PRO A 175 16.83 9.07 11.39
N TYR A 176 16.61 9.07 10.09
CA TYR A 176 15.88 8.03 9.37
C TYR A 176 16.83 7.20 8.52
N TYR A 177 16.45 5.96 8.31
CA TYR A 177 17.11 5.03 7.41
C TYR A 177 16.08 4.52 6.40
N GLN A 178 16.49 4.48 5.14
CA GLN A 178 15.76 3.82 4.08
C GLN A 178 16.02 2.32 4.19
N VAL A 179 14.95 1.54 4.27
CA VAL A 179 14.96 0.10 4.11
C VAL A 179 14.84 -0.17 2.62
N VAL A 180 15.92 -0.65 2.01
CA VAL A 180 15.97 -1.01 0.59
C VAL A 180 15.84 -2.53 0.48
N PRO A 181 14.69 -3.07 0.06
CA PRO A 181 14.55 -4.51 -0.12
C PRO A 181 15.54 -5.04 -1.15
N THR A 182 16.17 -6.18 -0.85
CA THR A 182 17.14 -6.85 -1.74
C THR A 182 16.68 -8.22 -2.19
N HIS A 183 15.55 -8.68 -1.69
CA HIS A 183 15.00 -10.00 -2.02
C HIS A 183 13.69 -9.87 -2.80
N THR A 184 13.76 -10.15 -4.10
CA THR A 184 12.59 -10.25 -4.98
C THR A 184 12.14 -11.69 -5.06
N LEU A 185 10.85 -11.93 -4.77
CA LEU A 185 10.26 -13.26 -4.83
C LEU A 185 10.06 -13.72 -6.28
N PRO A 186 9.85 -15.04 -6.50
CA PRO A 186 9.30 -15.55 -7.75
C PRO A 186 7.93 -14.92 -8.07
N GLN A 187 7.46 -15.17 -9.29
CA GLN A 187 6.15 -14.72 -9.73
C GLN A 187 5.05 -15.24 -8.78
N LEU A 188 4.08 -14.39 -8.47
CA LEU A 188 2.93 -14.75 -7.67
C LEU A 188 2.18 -15.92 -8.31
N ALA A 189 1.62 -16.79 -7.47
CA ALA A 189 0.79 -17.88 -7.95
C ALA A 189 -0.53 -17.33 -8.52
N SER A 190 -0.75 -17.47 -9.82
CA SER A 190 -1.99 -17.07 -10.48
C SER A 190 -2.46 -18.15 -11.47
N PRO A 191 -3.63 -18.80 -11.23
CA PRO A 191 -4.46 -18.72 -10.01
C PRO A 191 -3.73 -19.24 -8.76
N PRO A 192 -4.19 -18.92 -7.53
CA PRO A 192 -5.46 -18.24 -7.19
C PRO A 192 -5.35 -16.74 -6.91
N THR A 193 -4.16 -16.14 -6.99
CA THR A 193 -4.05 -14.67 -6.98
C THR A 193 -4.79 -14.11 -8.19
N ARG A 194 -5.72 -13.18 -7.97
CA ARG A 194 -6.47 -12.48 -9.01
C ARG A 194 -5.98 -11.04 -9.13
N PHE A 195 -5.86 -10.61 -10.37
CA PHE A 195 -5.41 -9.28 -10.71
C PHE A 195 -6.48 -8.56 -11.52
N GLY A 196 -6.71 -7.30 -11.17
CA GLY A 196 -7.42 -6.34 -12.01
C GLY A 196 -6.42 -5.70 -12.98
N VAL A 197 -6.85 -5.45 -14.21
CA VAL A 197 -6.08 -4.73 -15.21
C VAL A 197 -6.88 -3.54 -15.70
N THR A 198 -6.29 -2.34 -15.65
CA THR A 198 -6.85 -1.14 -16.30
C THR A 198 -6.19 -0.90 -17.64
N ASP A 199 -6.83 -0.10 -18.50
CA ASP A 199 -6.25 0.32 -19.79
C ASP A 199 -5.08 1.31 -19.63
N ASP A 200 -4.78 1.74 -18.40
CA ASP A 200 -3.72 2.72 -18.06
C ASP A 200 -2.31 2.11 -17.98
N PHE A 201 -2.08 0.98 -18.66
CA PHE A 201 -0.74 0.43 -18.82
C PHE A 201 0.07 1.23 -19.84
N CYS A 202 1.38 1.30 -19.65
CA CYS A 202 2.25 1.94 -20.61
C CYS A 202 2.40 1.10 -21.87
N HIS A 203 1.95 1.59 -23.03
CA HIS A 203 2.06 0.86 -24.30
C HIS A 203 3.51 0.62 -24.74
N ARG A 204 4.47 1.41 -24.26
CA ARG A 204 5.89 1.26 -24.60
C ARG A 204 6.63 0.22 -23.77
N CYS A 205 6.44 0.19 -22.46
CA CYS A 205 7.15 -0.77 -21.59
C CYS A 205 6.28 -1.93 -21.11
N GLY A 206 4.97 -1.90 -21.37
CA GLY A 206 4.02 -2.93 -20.98
C GLY A 206 3.76 -3.00 -19.48
N LEU A 207 4.16 -1.98 -18.72
CA LEU A 207 4.02 -1.96 -17.25
C LEU A 207 2.91 -1.00 -16.81
N GLY A 208 2.33 -1.32 -15.66
CA GLY A 208 1.26 -0.57 -15.02
C GLY A 208 -0.13 -1.03 -15.36
N GLY A 209 -1.10 -0.41 -14.69
CA GLY A 209 -2.50 -0.82 -14.75
C GLY A 209 -2.78 -2.13 -14.01
N LEU A 210 -1.84 -2.67 -13.23
CA LEU A 210 -2.02 -3.92 -12.49
C LEU A 210 -2.43 -3.63 -11.04
N PHE A 211 -3.53 -4.22 -10.59
CA PHE A 211 -4.05 -4.06 -9.22
C PHE A 211 -4.40 -5.41 -8.62
N LEU A 212 -4.32 -5.53 -7.31
CA LEU A 212 -4.60 -6.77 -6.60
C LEU A 212 -6.09 -6.85 -6.21
N GLU A 213 -6.78 -7.93 -6.61
CA GLU A 213 -8.21 -8.14 -6.32
C GLU A 213 -8.47 -9.26 -5.29
N SER A 214 -7.42 -9.95 -4.85
CA SER A 214 -7.50 -11.05 -3.89
C SER A 214 -6.38 -10.95 -2.86
N MET A 215 -6.37 -11.85 -1.87
CA MET A 215 -5.14 -12.07 -1.10
C MET A 215 -3.99 -12.52 -2.02
N LEU A 216 -2.76 -12.29 -1.60
CA LEU A 216 -1.56 -12.78 -2.28
C LEU A 216 -1.34 -14.27 -2.02
N TYR A 217 -1.00 -15.00 -3.08
CA TYR A 217 -0.55 -16.39 -3.00
C TYR A 217 0.84 -16.54 -3.60
N LEU A 218 1.71 -17.22 -2.86
CA LEU A 218 3.06 -17.55 -3.27
C LEU A 218 3.15 -19.03 -3.69
N SER A 219 3.93 -19.29 -4.73
CA SER A 219 4.28 -20.63 -5.20
C SER A 219 5.65 -21.10 -4.69
N CYS A 220 6.37 -20.25 -3.94
CA CYS A 220 7.68 -20.58 -3.39
C CYS A 220 7.58 -21.31 -2.04
N ASP A 221 8.65 -22.02 -1.69
CA ASP A 221 8.83 -22.60 -0.36
C ASP A 221 9.03 -21.48 0.68
N ASP A 222 8.53 -21.66 1.91
CA ASP A 222 8.68 -20.64 2.95
C ASP A 222 10.13 -20.43 3.37
N ARG A 223 10.99 -21.43 3.15
CA ARG A 223 12.43 -21.35 3.39
C ARG A 223 13.13 -20.35 2.47
N GLU A 224 12.50 -20.00 1.35
CA GLU A 224 13.02 -18.98 0.43
C GLU A 224 12.73 -17.56 0.94
N LEU A 225 11.84 -17.39 1.92
CA LEU A 225 11.49 -16.08 2.44
C LEU A 225 12.59 -15.48 3.31
N GLN A 226 12.85 -14.20 3.08
CA GLN A 226 13.60 -13.35 3.99
C GLN A 226 12.64 -12.59 4.92
N ASP A 227 13.17 -11.76 5.82
CA ASP A 227 12.29 -10.93 6.65
C ASP A 227 11.56 -9.84 5.89
N ILE A 228 12.20 -9.33 4.84
CA ILE A 228 11.65 -8.32 3.95
C ILE A 228 11.80 -8.83 2.53
N ASN A 229 10.68 -8.88 1.82
CA ASN A 229 10.61 -9.37 0.46
C ASN A 229 9.75 -8.41 -0.36
N VAL A 230 9.97 -8.41 -1.66
CA VAL A 230 9.10 -7.72 -2.62
C VAL A 230 8.61 -8.67 -3.69
N THR A 231 7.40 -8.44 -4.18
CA THR A 231 6.88 -9.17 -5.34
C THR A 231 7.68 -8.85 -6.59
N ARG A 232 7.62 -9.73 -7.58
CA ARG A 232 8.20 -9.47 -8.90
C ARG A 232 7.33 -8.52 -9.73
N GLU A 233 6.02 -8.64 -9.55
CA GLU A 233 4.99 -7.82 -10.15
C GLU A 233 5.08 -6.39 -9.63
N LEU A 234 4.79 -5.44 -10.52
CA LEU A 234 4.68 -4.03 -10.19
C LEU A 234 3.20 -3.63 -10.27
N PHE A 235 2.70 -3.06 -9.19
CA PHE A 235 1.31 -2.68 -9.03
C PHE A 235 1.15 -1.16 -9.11
N GLY A 236 -0.04 -0.72 -9.51
CA GLY A 236 -0.39 0.69 -9.68
C GLY A 236 -0.16 1.19 -11.10
N GLU A 237 0.03 2.50 -11.23
CA GLU A 237 0.08 3.21 -12.50
C GLU A 237 1.11 4.34 -12.50
N GLY A 238 1.65 4.66 -13.69
CA GLY A 238 2.59 5.75 -13.91
C GLY A 238 3.78 5.75 -12.96
N ALA A 239 3.95 6.86 -12.21
CA ALA A 239 5.06 7.04 -11.27
C ALA A 239 4.85 6.34 -9.92
N GLN A 240 3.71 5.66 -9.70
CA GLN A 240 3.39 4.92 -8.47
C GLN A 240 3.59 3.41 -8.61
N LEU A 241 4.18 2.98 -9.74
CA LEU A 241 4.54 1.59 -9.95
C LEU A 241 5.51 1.11 -8.89
N SER A 242 5.07 0.19 -8.05
CA SER A 242 5.91 -0.41 -7.01
C SER A 242 5.54 -1.87 -6.79
N PRO A 243 6.50 -2.70 -6.37
CA PRO A 243 6.17 -4.05 -5.95
C PRO A 243 5.47 -4.03 -4.59
N GLU A 244 4.69 -5.06 -4.31
CA GLU A 244 4.11 -5.26 -2.98
C GLU A 244 5.17 -5.76 -2.00
N VAL A 245 5.03 -5.32 -0.75
CA VAL A 245 5.98 -5.64 0.32
C VAL A 245 5.45 -6.79 1.15
N ILE A 246 6.25 -7.85 1.29
CA ILE A 246 5.93 -9.05 2.06
C ILE A 246 6.92 -9.20 3.20
N LEU A 247 6.40 -9.20 4.43
CA LEU A 247 7.17 -9.26 5.66
C LEU A 247 7.09 -10.64 6.31
N SER A 248 8.17 -11.05 6.96
CA SER A 248 8.10 -12.15 7.92
C SER A 248 7.36 -11.73 9.20
N PRO A 249 6.79 -12.69 9.95
CA PRO A 249 6.26 -12.43 11.28
C PRO A 249 7.31 -11.84 12.24
N ARG A 250 8.59 -12.17 12.05
CA ARG A 250 9.68 -11.67 12.87
C ARG A 250 9.82 -10.16 12.72
N PHE A 251 9.90 -9.66 11.48
CA PHE A 251 10.01 -8.22 11.24
C PHE A 251 8.73 -7.46 11.58
N TYR A 252 7.56 -8.02 11.28
CA TYR A 252 6.27 -7.46 11.74
C TYR A 252 6.25 -7.24 13.27
N ASN A 253 6.64 -8.25 14.05
CA ASN A 253 6.68 -8.14 15.51
C ASN A 253 7.74 -7.13 16.00
N LEU A 254 8.86 -6.98 15.27
CA LEU A 254 9.84 -5.93 15.55
C LEU A 254 9.22 -4.54 15.40
N LEU A 255 8.48 -4.29 14.31
CA LEU A 255 7.80 -3.02 14.07
C LEU A 255 6.77 -2.73 15.18
N VAL A 256 5.90 -3.70 15.49
CA VAL A 256 4.89 -3.57 16.55
C VAL A 256 5.51 -3.29 17.91
N SER A 257 6.58 -3.99 18.27
CA SER A 257 7.29 -3.75 19.56
C SER A 257 8.03 -2.41 19.61
N CYS A 258 8.30 -1.80 18.46
CA CYS A 258 8.79 -0.43 18.38
C CYS A 258 7.68 0.64 18.42
N GLY A 259 6.41 0.23 18.53
CA GLY A 259 5.26 1.14 18.56
C GLY A 259 4.78 1.56 17.17
N VAL A 260 5.13 0.81 16.12
CA VAL A 260 4.55 1.00 14.79
C VAL A 260 3.19 0.32 14.75
N GLN A 261 2.16 1.09 14.41
CA GLN A 261 0.87 0.56 14.02
C GLN A 261 0.86 0.43 12.50
N LEU A 262 0.75 -0.81 12.01
CA LEU A 262 0.60 -1.08 10.59
C LEU A 262 -0.89 -1.09 10.28
N ASP A 263 -1.27 -0.30 9.27
CA ASP A 263 -2.63 -0.31 8.76
C ASP A 263 -2.83 -1.57 7.90
N GLU A 264 -3.86 -2.34 8.25
CA GLU A 264 -4.42 -3.44 7.45
C GLU A 264 -3.39 -4.46 6.90
N PRO A 265 -2.51 -5.06 7.73
CA PRO A 265 -1.67 -6.16 7.26
C PRO A 265 -2.54 -7.38 6.88
N GLU A 266 -2.22 -8.04 5.78
CA GLU A 266 -2.93 -9.25 5.32
C GLU A 266 -2.02 -10.49 5.36
N PRO A 267 -2.50 -11.68 5.75
CA PRO A 267 -1.77 -12.93 5.56
C PRO A 267 -1.50 -13.24 4.10
N VAL A 268 -0.27 -13.65 3.80
CA VAL A 268 0.09 -14.25 2.51
C VAL A 268 -0.14 -15.76 2.57
N LEU A 269 -0.74 -16.30 1.52
CA LEU A 269 -1.03 -17.73 1.39
C LEU A 269 -0.04 -18.43 0.47
N PHE A 270 0.01 -19.75 0.55
CA PHE A 270 0.98 -20.58 -0.18
C PHE A 270 0.22 -21.69 -0.91
N VAL A 271 0.65 -22.02 -2.13
CA VAL A 271 0.05 -23.08 -2.96
C VAL A 271 1.05 -24.16 -3.32
#